data_AF-A0A6N6SM97-F1
#
_entry.id   AF-A0A6N6SM97-F1
#
_cell.length_a   1.000
_cell.length_b   1.000
_cell.length_c   1.000
_cell.angle_alpha   90.00
_cell.angle_beta   90.00
_cell.angle_gamma   90.00
#
_symmetry.space_group_name_H-M   'P 1'
#
loop_
_entity.id
_entity.type
_entity.pdbx_description
1 polymer ?
#
loop_
_entity_poly.entity_id
_entity_poly.type
_entity_poly.pdbx_seq_one_letter_code
_entity_poly.pdbx_strand_id
1 'polypeptide(L)'
;MDDLLRYSLLLVTGFFTGVLNIMAGGGSVLTLPALIYIGLDPNIANGTNRIFILMQNLTAVVAFSNEKMSYFKQSFRLAIFTIPGAIIGAFLAVKIEGELFVKILGVVTIILSLLMLAPIKHKPGVADENHPKFILYPLLFAIGFYGGFIQAGIGIFIMFVLRSILKFDLVKVNVYKVFIAFIFTIPAFFIFIYHGQIDWGAGFVLGLGSILGAWVSAKVVSKLGEKVVKAVLVVSSLLIALNLLGVF
;
A
#
# COMPACT_ATOMS: atom_id res chain seq x y z
N MET A 1 8.92 -2.74 -25.95
CA MET A 1 7.66 -1.97 -25.87
C MET A 1 8.00 -0.52 -26.13
N ASP A 2 7.24 0.18 -26.97
CA ASP A 2 7.49 1.60 -27.22
C ASP A 2 7.23 2.45 -25.96
N ASP A 3 7.97 3.55 -25.79
CA ASP A 3 7.95 4.38 -24.58
C ASP A 3 6.58 5.02 -24.34
N LEU A 4 5.88 5.43 -25.41
CA LEU A 4 4.54 5.98 -25.31
C LEU A 4 3.57 4.96 -24.70
N LEU A 5 3.64 3.71 -25.16
CA LEU A 5 2.80 2.63 -24.64
C LEU A 5 3.16 2.32 -23.18
N ARG A 6 4.46 2.25 -22.85
CA ARG A 6 4.96 2.02 -21.49
C ARG A 6 4.42 3.06 -20.49
N TYR A 7 4.57 4.34 -20.80
CA TYR A 7 4.12 5.40 -19.90
C TYR A 7 2.59 5.54 -19.86
N SER A 8 1.89 5.30 -20.98
CA SER A 8 0.42 5.29 -20.99
C SER A 8 -0.12 4.18 -20.09
N LEU A 9 0.45 2.96 -20.16
CA LEU A 9 0.08 1.85 -19.28
C LEU A 9 0.32 2.18 -17.81
N LEU A 10 1.45 2.80 -17.47
CA LEU A 10 1.73 3.23 -16.10
C LEU A 10 0.76 4.30 -15.61
N LEU A 11 0.41 5.28 -16.45
CA LEU A 11 -0.52 6.33 -16.07
C LEU A 11 -1.92 5.75 -15.77
N VAL A 12 -2.41 4.87 -16.65
CA VAL A 12 -3.70 4.18 -16.48
C VAL A 12 -3.67 3.27 -15.25
N THR A 13 -2.60 2.48 -15.10
CA THR A 13 -2.40 1.62 -13.92
C THR A 13 -2.38 2.46 -12.65
N GLY A 14 -1.66 3.58 -12.66
CA GLY A 14 -1.56 4.52 -11.56
C GLY A 14 -2.92 5.04 -11.15
N PHE A 15 -3.77 5.40 -12.10
CA PHE A 15 -5.15 5.82 -11.82
C PHE A 15 -5.97 4.72 -11.13
N PHE A 16 -6.05 3.52 -11.70
CA PHE A 16 -6.87 2.45 -11.14
C PHE A 16 -6.34 1.94 -9.80
N THR A 17 -5.04 1.71 -9.68
CA THR A 17 -4.40 1.34 -8.41
C THR A 17 -4.48 2.48 -7.39
N GLY A 18 -4.44 3.73 -7.86
CA GLY A 18 -4.81 4.96 -7.19
C GLY A 18 -6.13 4.83 -6.44
N VAL A 19 -7.19 4.54 -7.19
CA VAL A 19 -8.55 4.37 -6.66
C VAL A 19 -8.63 3.19 -5.69
N LEU A 20 -8.16 2.01 -6.13
CA LEU A 20 -8.31 0.77 -5.37
C LEU A 20 -7.53 0.80 -4.04
N ASN A 21 -6.35 1.39 -4.02
CA ASN A 21 -5.53 1.42 -2.81
C ASN A 21 -6.10 2.37 -1.77
N ILE A 22 -6.64 3.53 -2.17
CA ILE A 22 -7.33 4.43 -1.23
C ILE A 22 -8.58 3.75 -0.68
N MET A 23 -9.32 3.01 -1.50
CA MET A 23 -10.55 2.36 -1.06
C MET A 23 -10.36 1.17 -0.11
N ALA A 24 -9.51 0.21 -0.49
CA ALA A 24 -9.42 -1.08 0.19
C ALA A 24 -7.99 -1.46 0.61
N GLY A 25 -7.00 -0.60 0.35
CA GLY A 25 -5.62 -0.82 0.78
C GLY A 25 -4.84 -1.89 0.03
N GLY A 26 -5.47 -2.56 -0.95
CA GLY A 26 -4.88 -3.62 -1.77
C GLY A 26 -4.38 -3.18 -3.14
N GLY A 27 -4.65 -1.94 -3.58
CA GLY A 27 -4.31 -1.50 -4.94
C GLY A 27 -2.81 -1.53 -5.24
N SER A 28 -1.94 -1.34 -4.23
CA SER A 28 -0.49 -1.44 -4.43
C SER A 28 0.03 -2.86 -4.64
N VAL A 29 -0.81 -3.89 -4.52
CA VAL A 29 -0.46 -5.25 -4.96
C VAL A 29 -0.24 -5.30 -6.47
N LEU A 30 -0.95 -4.44 -7.22
CA LEU A 30 -0.90 -4.45 -8.68
C LEU A 30 0.24 -3.59 -9.25
N THR A 31 0.87 -2.73 -8.45
CA THR A 31 1.86 -1.77 -8.97
C THR A 31 3.22 -2.41 -9.21
N LEU A 32 3.70 -3.28 -8.33
CA LEU A 32 4.98 -3.98 -8.55
C LEU A 32 4.96 -4.85 -9.81
N PRO A 33 3.95 -5.70 -10.04
CA PRO A 33 3.86 -6.51 -11.25
C PRO A 33 3.75 -5.65 -12.50
N ALA A 34 3.02 -4.53 -12.46
CA ALA A 34 2.96 -3.61 -13.59
C ALA A 34 4.32 -2.97 -13.90
N LEU A 35 5.09 -2.59 -12.87
CA LEU A 35 6.45 -2.06 -13.02
C LEU A 35 7.42 -3.14 -13.55
N ILE A 36 7.31 -4.38 -13.06
CA ILE A 36 8.11 -5.50 -13.57
C ILE A 36 7.74 -5.83 -15.03
N TYR A 37 6.44 -5.80 -15.35
CA TYR A 37 5.93 -6.08 -16.69
C TYR A 37 6.44 -5.11 -17.76
N ILE A 38 6.62 -3.84 -17.41
CA ILE A 38 7.23 -2.86 -18.31
C ILE A 38 8.77 -2.99 -18.41
N GLY A 39 9.36 -3.99 -17.73
CA GLY A 39 10.76 -4.37 -17.84
C GLY A 39 11.68 -3.89 -16.71
N LEU A 40 11.16 -3.37 -15.59
CA LEU A 40 12.01 -3.03 -14.45
C LEU A 40 12.47 -4.30 -13.72
N ASP A 41 13.72 -4.28 -13.27
CA ASP A 41 14.20 -5.23 -12.27
C ASP A 41 13.31 -5.18 -11.01
N PRO A 42 12.99 -6.32 -10.35
CA PRO A 42 12.09 -6.35 -9.20
C PRO A 42 12.51 -5.43 -8.04
N ASN A 43 13.81 -5.27 -7.79
CA ASN A 43 14.29 -4.39 -6.72
C ASN A 43 14.12 -2.92 -7.11
N ILE A 44 14.40 -2.57 -8.38
CA ILE A 44 14.14 -1.23 -8.91
C ILE A 44 12.63 -0.94 -8.92
N ALA A 45 11.79 -1.90 -9.30
CA ALA A 45 10.33 -1.77 -9.25
C ALA A 45 9.84 -1.48 -7.82
N ASN A 46 10.40 -2.17 -6.82
CA ASN A 46 10.07 -1.97 -5.40
C ASN A 46 10.44 -0.58 -4.89
N GLY A 47 11.62 -0.07 -5.23
CA GLY A 47 12.00 1.30 -4.89
C GLY A 47 11.20 2.35 -5.68
N THR A 48 10.95 2.10 -6.96
CA THR A 48 10.13 2.98 -7.83
C THR A 48 8.71 3.13 -7.30
N ASN A 49 8.11 2.05 -6.80
CA ASN A 49 6.78 2.05 -6.20
C ASN A 49 6.64 3.01 -5.00
N ARG A 50 7.74 3.39 -4.34
CA ARG A 50 7.72 4.35 -3.23
C ARG A 50 7.25 5.73 -3.67
N ILE A 51 7.58 6.16 -4.89
CA ILE A 51 7.12 7.42 -5.46
C ILE A 51 5.58 7.40 -5.59
N PHE A 52 5.04 6.33 -6.18
CA PHE A 52 3.59 6.11 -6.28
C PHE A 52 2.89 6.20 -4.91
N ILE A 53 3.43 5.51 -3.90
CA ILE A 53 2.85 5.46 -2.55
C ILE A 53 2.90 6.82 -1.86
N LEU A 54 4.00 7.56 -1.97
CA LEU A 54 4.14 8.88 -1.37
C LEU A 54 3.16 9.87 -1.99
N MET A 55 3.10 9.94 -3.33
CA MET A 55 2.21 10.86 -4.05
C MET A 55 0.72 10.55 -3.78
N GLN A 56 0.35 9.27 -3.84
CA GLN A 56 -1.00 8.81 -3.56
C GLN A 56 -1.43 9.14 -2.13
N ASN A 57 -0.62 8.73 -1.14
CA ASN A 57 -1.03 8.89 0.25
C ASN A 57 -1.00 10.35 0.68
N LEU A 58 -0.07 11.17 0.18
CA LEU A 58 -0.10 12.61 0.41
C LEU A 58 -1.39 13.23 -0.12
N THR A 59 -1.78 12.87 -1.34
CA THR A 59 -3.03 13.36 -1.96
C THR A 59 -4.25 12.94 -1.15
N ALA A 60 -4.30 11.69 -0.69
CA ALA A 60 -5.40 11.20 0.14
C ALA A 60 -5.44 11.87 1.52
N VAL A 61 -4.29 12.10 2.15
CA VAL A 61 -4.18 12.82 3.43
C VAL A 61 -4.71 14.25 3.29
N VAL A 62 -4.33 14.97 2.22
CA VAL A 62 -4.83 16.32 1.95
C VAL A 62 -6.34 16.30 1.67
N ALA A 63 -6.80 15.35 0.86
CA ALA A 63 -8.22 15.23 0.53
C ALA A 63 -9.08 14.94 1.78
N PHE A 64 -8.68 14.00 2.65
CA PHE A 64 -9.40 13.74 3.90
C PHE A 64 -9.34 14.93 4.86
N SER A 65 -8.22 15.64 4.91
CA SER A 65 -8.10 16.85 5.73
C SER A 65 -9.06 17.95 5.27
N ASN A 66 -9.25 18.13 3.95
CA ASN A 66 -10.19 19.10 3.39
C ASN A 66 -11.65 18.75 3.73
N GLU A 67 -11.96 17.46 3.85
CA GLU A 67 -13.25 16.95 4.33
C GLU A 67 -13.38 16.95 5.88
N LYS A 68 -12.47 17.65 6.58
CA LYS A 68 -12.40 17.73 8.06
C LYS A 68 -12.21 16.38 8.76
N MET A 69 -11.75 15.36 8.05
CA MET A 69 -11.44 14.02 8.57
C MET A 69 -9.94 13.90 8.84
N SER A 70 -9.42 14.69 9.78
CA SER A 70 -8.00 14.70 10.14
C SER A 70 -7.76 14.25 11.59
N TYR A 71 -6.96 13.21 11.78
CA TYR A 71 -6.53 12.71 13.09
C TYR A 71 -4.99 12.73 13.20
N PHE A 72 -4.36 13.85 12.84
CA PHE A 72 -2.90 13.91 12.64
C PHE A 72 -2.10 13.50 13.87
N LYS A 73 -2.46 14.01 15.06
CA LYS A 73 -1.73 13.71 16.31
C LYS A 73 -1.75 12.21 16.62
N GLN A 74 -2.93 11.58 16.55
CA GLN A 74 -3.07 10.15 16.81
C GLN A 74 -2.43 9.32 15.70
N SER A 75 -2.59 9.73 14.44
CA SER A 75 -2.01 9.01 13.29
C SER A 75 -0.49 9.03 13.35
N PHE A 76 0.11 10.16 13.71
CA PHE A 76 1.55 10.29 13.90
C PHE A 76 2.06 9.44 15.07
N ARG A 77 1.33 9.41 16.19
CA ARG A 77 1.64 8.52 17.34
C ARG A 77 1.64 7.04 16.96
N LEU A 78 0.77 6.60 16.06
CA LEU A 78 0.78 5.21 15.59
C LEU A 78 1.90 5.00 14.55
N ALA A 79 2.08 5.96 13.64
CA ALA A 79 3.06 5.88 12.56
C ALA A 79 4.50 5.76 13.08
N ILE A 80 4.85 6.43 14.19
CA ILE A 80 6.23 6.37 14.72
C ILE A 80 6.66 4.94 15.06
N PHE A 81 5.74 4.07 15.49
CA PHE A 81 6.06 2.66 15.79
C PHE A 81 6.30 1.82 14.54
N THR A 82 5.86 2.28 13.37
CA THR A 82 6.11 1.62 12.09
C THR A 82 7.48 2.00 11.49
N ILE A 83 8.06 3.13 11.88
CA ILE A 83 9.31 3.65 11.30
C ILE A 83 10.51 2.70 11.49
N PRO A 84 10.82 2.19 12.70
CA PRO A 84 11.96 1.30 12.89
C PRO A 84 11.84 0.03 12.06
N GLY A 85 10.64 -0.54 12.00
CA GLY A 85 10.34 -1.68 11.13
C GLY A 85 10.60 -1.33 9.67
N ALA A 86 10.08 -0.20 9.18
CA ALA A 86 10.22 0.21 7.78
C ALA A 86 11.67 0.42 7.35
N ILE A 87 12.50 0.98 8.24
CA ILE A 87 13.94 1.12 8.00
C ILE A 87 14.58 -0.27 7.84
N ILE A 88 14.35 -1.18 8.79
CA ILE A 88 14.93 -2.54 8.75
C ILE A 88 14.44 -3.30 7.51
N GLY A 89 13.14 -3.24 7.22
CA GLY A 89 12.53 -3.88 6.06
C GLY A 89 13.12 -3.35 4.75
N ALA A 90 13.27 -2.03 4.61
CA ALA A 90 13.86 -1.44 3.41
C ALA A 90 15.33 -1.85 3.25
N PHE A 91 16.12 -1.84 4.32
CA PHE A 91 17.52 -2.31 4.29
C PHE A 91 17.67 -3.78 3.90
N LEU A 92 16.72 -4.63 4.28
CA LEU A 92 16.71 -6.03 3.85
C LEU A 92 16.30 -6.15 2.38
N ALA A 93 15.29 -5.38 1.95
CA ALA A 93 14.81 -5.43 0.57
C ALA A 93 15.89 -5.05 -0.44
N VAL A 94 16.69 -4.00 -0.18
CA VAL A 94 17.76 -3.58 -1.10
C VAL A 94 18.90 -4.59 -1.23
N LYS A 95 19.01 -5.55 -0.29
CA LYS A 95 20.07 -6.58 -0.23
C LYS A 95 19.65 -7.93 -0.81
N ILE A 96 18.36 -8.13 -1.10
CA ILE A 96 17.85 -9.41 -1.58
C ILE A 96 17.95 -9.48 -3.11
N GLU A 97 18.25 -10.67 -3.61
CA GLU A 97 18.27 -10.95 -5.04
C GLU A 97 16.85 -10.92 -5.63
N GLY A 98 16.72 -10.39 -6.85
CA GLY A 98 15.42 -10.17 -7.49
C GLY A 98 14.55 -11.44 -7.62
N GLU A 99 15.16 -12.60 -7.86
CA GLU A 99 14.43 -13.88 -7.96
C GLU A 99 13.79 -14.27 -6.61
N LEU A 100 14.55 -14.16 -5.52
CA LEU A 100 14.02 -14.42 -4.18
C LEU A 100 12.95 -13.38 -3.82
N PHE A 101 13.13 -12.12 -4.19
CA PHE A 101 12.12 -11.07 -3.99
C PHE A 101 10.80 -11.42 -4.68
N VAL A 102 10.84 -11.85 -5.95
CA VAL A 102 9.65 -12.26 -6.71
C VAL A 102 8.92 -13.43 -6.06
N LYS A 103 9.65 -14.45 -5.57
CA LYS A 103 9.05 -15.58 -4.83
C LYS A 103 8.36 -15.11 -3.56
N ILE A 104 8.99 -14.24 -2.77
CA ILE A 104 8.38 -13.69 -1.55
C ILE A 104 7.14 -12.86 -1.90
N LEU A 105 7.21 -12.02 -2.94
CA LEU A 105 6.09 -11.21 -3.41
C LEU A 105 4.90 -12.09 -3.82
N GLY A 106 5.13 -13.17 -4.55
CA GLY A 106 4.10 -14.13 -4.95
C GLY A 106 3.39 -14.75 -3.74
N VAL A 107 4.16 -15.30 -2.78
CA VAL A 107 3.62 -15.90 -1.55
C VAL A 107 2.81 -14.88 -0.75
N VAL A 108 3.33 -13.68 -0.56
CA VAL A 108 2.62 -12.64 0.21
C VAL A 108 1.33 -12.21 -0.49
N THR A 109 1.34 -12.14 -1.82
CA THR A 109 0.15 -11.80 -2.61
C THR A 109 -0.96 -12.85 -2.43
N ILE A 110 -0.62 -14.14 -2.32
CA ILE A 110 -1.58 -15.20 -1.99
C ILE A 110 -2.16 -14.99 -0.58
N ILE A 111 -1.29 -14.76 0.42
CA ILE A 111 -1.73 -14.52 1.80
C ILE A 111 -2.69 -13.33 1.86
N LEU A 112 -2.35 -12.22 1.20
CA LEU A 112 -3.19 -11.03 1.11
C LEU A 112 -4.55 -11.35 0.47
N SER A 113 -4.56 -12.10 -0.63
CA SER A 113 -5.80 -12.52 -1.31
C SER A 113 -6.71 -13.31 -0.37
N LEU A 114 -6.16 -14.23 0.42
CA LEU A 114 -6.90 -15.00 1.42
C LEU A 114 -7.41 -14.12 2.56
N LEU A 115 -6.60 -13.18 3.07
CA LEU A 115 -7.02 -12.24 4.10
C LEU A 115 -8.17 -11.33 3.64
N MET A 116 -8.22 -10.96 2.36
CA MET A 116 -9.31 -10.15 1.80
C MET A 116 -10.64 -10.91 1.70
N LEU A 117 -10.59 -12.23 1.56
CA LEU A 117 -11.76 -13.12 1.57
C LEU A 117 -12.26 -13.39 3.00
N ALA A 118 -11.41 -13.23 4.01
CA ALA A 118 -11.77 -13.49 5.39
C ALA A 118 -12.90 -12.56 5.87
N PRO A 119 -13.98 -13.09 6.45
CA PRO A 119 -15.04 -12.26 7.01
C PRO A 119 -14.52 -11.53 8.25
N ILE A 120 -14.23 -10.24 8.12
CA ILE A 120 -13.84 -9.41 9.27
C ILE A 120 -15.11 -9.12 10.09
N LYS A 121 -15.42 -10.00 11.04
CA LYS A 121 -16.50 -9.83 12.01
C LYS A 121 -16.24 -8.56 12.82
N HIS A 122 -16.99 -7.50 12.53
CA HIS A 122 -16.94 -6.27 13.30
C HIS A 122 -17.93 -6.36 14.44
N LYS A 123 -17.42 -6.41 15.66
CA LYS A 123 -18.22 -6.10 16.84
C LYS A 123 -17.99 -4.63 17.15
N PRO A 124 -18.95 -3.73 16.86
CA PRO A 124 -18.82 -2.34 17.28
C PRO A 124 -18.59 -2.31 18.79
N GLY A 125 -17.64 -1.50 19.23
CA GLY A 125 -17.34 -1.31 20.63
C GLY A 125 -16.68 0.05 20.82
N VAL A 126 -16.67 0.53 22.05
CA VAL A 126 -16.03 1.82 22.37
C VAL A 126 -14.53 1.69 22.12
N ALA A 127 -14.01 2.46 21.17
CA ALA A 127 -12.60 2.55 20.90
C ALA A 127 -11.92 3.31 22.04
N ASP A 128 -11.00 2.69 22.78
CA ASP A 128 -10.13 3.42 23.68
C ASP A 128 -8.93 3.94 22.88
N GLU A 129 -9.08 5.17 22.39
CA GLU A 129 -8.07 5.86 21.57
C GLU A 129 -6.85 6.30 22.38
N ASN A 130 -6.96 6.33 23.70
CA ASN A 130 -5.92 6.84 24.59
C ASN A 130 -5.06 5.71 25.17
N HIS A 131 -5.59 4.48 25.27
CA HIS A 131 -4.88 3.30 25.77
C HIS A 131 -4.96 2.14 24.78
N PRO A 132 -4.27 2.24 23.63
CA PRO A 132 -4.19 1.11 22.71
C PRO A 132 -3.55 -0.10 23.42
N LYS A 133 -4.10 -1.29 23.16
CA LYS A 133 -3.57 -2.54 23.72
C LYS A 133 -2.08 -2.67 23.37
N PHE A 134 -1.27 -3.13 24.32
CA PHE A 134 0.18 -3.28 24.15
C PHE A 134 0.57 -4.10 22.89
N ILE A 135 -0.26 -5.08 22.51
CA ILE A 135 -0.08 -5.89 21.29
C ILE A 135 -0.08 -5.07 19.99
N LEU A 136 -0.62 -3.85 20.00
CA LEU A 136 -0.64 -2.97 18.82
C LEU A 136 0.77 -2.54 18.39
N TYR A 137 1.66 -2.24 19.34
CA TYR A 137 3.00 -1.74 19.05
C TYR A 137 3.88 -2.72 18.25
N PRO A 138 4.03 -4.00 18.65
CA PRO A 138 4.78 -4.97 17.84
C PRO A 138 4.10 -5.24 16.48
N LEU A 139 2.78 -5.15 16.39
CA LEU A 139 2.07 -5.27 15.10
C LEU A 139 2.34 -4.07 14.18
N LEU A 140 2.40 -2.86 14.72
CA LEU A 140 2.79 -1.66 13.96
C LEU A 140 4.24 -1.75 13.50
N PHE A 141 5.15 -2.25 14.35
CA PHE A 141 6.51 -2.54 13.93
C PHE A 141 6.55 -3.55 12.77
N ALA A 142 5.79 -4.65 12.85
CA ALA A 142 5.71 -5.65 11.78
C ALA A 142 5.09 -5.11 10.49
N ILE A 143 4.05 -4.26 10.60
CA ILE A 143 3.48 -3.49 9.48
C ILE A 143 4.57 -2.62 8.84
N GLY A 144 5.33 -1.90 9.67
CA GLY A 144 6.46 -1.10 9.24
C GLY A 144 7.47 -1.94 8.47
N PHE A 145 7.93 -3.05 9.06
CA PHE A 145 8.86 -3.99 8.44
C PHE A 145 8.37 -4.46 7.07
N TYR A 146 7.14 -4.97 7.00
CA TYR A 146 6.56 -5.44 5.75
C TYR A 146 6.39 -4.31 4.72
N GLY A 147 5.96 -3.13 5.17
CA GLY A 147 5.82 -1.94 4.35
C GLY A 147 7.16 -1.50 3.77
N GLY A 148 8.19 -1.33 4.60
CA GLY A 148 9.55 -1.03 4.15
C GLY A 148 10.11 -2.09 3.20
N PHE A 149 9.81 -3.36 3.44
CA PHE A 149 10.31 -4.47 2.65
C PHE A 149 9.67 -4.58 1.25
N ILE A 150 8.34 -4.72 1.14
CA ILE A 150 7.65 -4.94 -0.15
C ILE A 150 6.64 -3.85 -0.51
N GLN A 151 5.93 -3.24 0.46
CA GLN A 151 4.90 -2.20 0.21
C GLN A 151 3.69 -2.59 -0.67
N ALA A 152 3.52 -3.87 -0.99
CA ALA A 152 2.36 -4.39 -1.71
C ALA A 152 1.21 -4.65 -0.74
N GLY A 153 0.01 -4.15 -0.98
CA GLY A 153 -1.18 -4.44 -0.16
C GLY A 153 -1.07 -4.15 1.34
N ILE A 154 -0.08 -3.35 1.77
CA ILE A 154 0.15 -3.02 3.19
C ILE A 154 -1.07 -2.38 3.85
N GLY A 155 -1.89 -1.68 3.05
CA GLY A 155 -3.12 -1.09 3.51
C GLY A 155 -4.09 -2.12 4.08
N ILE A 156 -4.12 -3.34 3.53
CA ILE A 156 -4.95 -4.45 4.03
C ILE A 156 -4.53 -4.82 5.46
N PHE A 157 -3.23 -4.96 5.71
CA PHE A 157 -2.71 -5.27 7.05
C PHE A 157 -3.02 -4.16 8.06
N ILE A 158 -2.78 -2.90 7.69
CA ILE A 158 -3.09 -1.77 8.57
C ILE A 158 -4.59 -1.75 8.89
N MET A 159 -5.43 -1.89 7.87
CA MET A 159 -6.88 -1.89 8.05
C MET A 159 -7.34 -3.04 8.95
N PHE A 160 -6.80 -4.25 8.74
CA PHE A 160 -7.11 -5.42 9.57
C PHE A 160 -6.72 -5.22 11.02
N VAL A 161 -5.50 -4.75 11.29
CA VAL A 161 -4.98 -4.53 12.66
C VAL A 161 -5.77 -3.43 13.37
N LEU A 162 -5.93 -2.25 12.74
CA LEU A 162 -6.63 -1.14 13.36
C LEU A 162 -8.10 -1.45 13.60
N ARG A 163 -8.79 -2.08 12.64
CA ARG A 163 -10.21 -2.45 12.80
C ARG A 163 -10.42 -3.52 13.87
N SER A 164 -9.50 -4.48 13.99
CA SER A 164 -9.62 -5.58 14.95
C SER A 164 -9.29 -5.15 16.38
N ILE A 165 -8.32 -4.25 16.56
CA ILE A 165 -7.83 -3.83 17.88
C ILE A 165 -8.55 -2.57 18.37
N LEU A 166 -8.58 -1.52 17.54
CA LEU A 166 -9.13 -0.21 17.92
C LEU A 166 -10.62 -0.08 17.62
N LYS A 167 -11.21 -1.02 16.88
CA LYS A 167 -12.65 -1.05 16.54
C LYS A 167 -13.16 0.21 15.84
N PHE A 168 -12.28 0.95 15.17
CA PHE A 168 -12.65 2.08 14.32
C PHE A 168 -13.57 1.66 13.16
N ASP A 169 -14.43 2.57 12.73
CA ASP A 169 -15.17 2.41 11.48
C ASP A 169 -14.23 2.43 10.27
N LEU A 170 -14.72 1.98 9.12
CA LEU A 170 -13.90 1.81 7.92
C LEU A 170 -13.32 3.13 7.40
N VAL A 171 -14.08 4.23 7.50
CA VAL A 171 -13.66 5.55 7.02
C VAL A 171 -12.51 6.05 7.90
N LYS A 172 -12.69 6.01 9.23
CA LYS A 172 -11.67 6.40 10.20
C LYS A 172 -10.41 5.57 10.03
N VAL A 173 -10.52 4.23 9.95
CA VAL A 173 -9.37 3.34 9.67
C VAL A 173 -8.62 3.76 8.40
N ASN A 174 -9.36 4.14 7.36
CA ASN A 174 -8.76 4.54 6.09
C ASN A 174 -7.91 5.81 6.19
N VAL A 175 -8.37 6.79 6.96
CA VAL A 175 -7.62 8.03 7.27
C VAL A 175 -6.30 7.70 7.96
N TYR A 176 -6.33 6.85 9.01
CA TYR A 176 -5.10 6.41 9.68
C TYR A 176 -4.18 5.64 8.74
N LYS A 177 -4.74 4.73 7.92
CA LYS A 177 -4.00 3.89 6.98
C LYS A 177 -3.15 4.72 6.02
N VAL A 178 -3.76 5.70 5.33
CA VAL A 178 -3.02 6.52 4.35
C VAL A 178 -1.94 7.37 5.02
N PHE A 179 -2.22 7.92 6.21
CA PHE A 179 -1.25 8.73 6.94
C PHE A 179 -0.07 7.89 7.46
N ILE A 180 -0.34 6.74 8.07
CA ILE A 180 0.70 5.83 8.54
C ILE A 180 1.56 5.36 7.36
N ALA A 181 0.92 4.94 6.27
CA ALA A 181 1.61 4.52 5.04
C ALA A 181 2.49 5.63 4.46
N PHE A 182 2.03 6.88 4.44
CA PHE A 182 2.84 8.02 4.03
C PHE A 182 4.10 8.14 4.90
N ILE A 183 3.94 8.22 6.22
CA ILE A 183 5.03 8.50 7.15
C ILE A 183 6.15 7.45 7.10
N PHE A 184 5.82 6.15 7.16
CA PHE A 184 6.88 5.13 7.18
C PHE A 184 7.49 4.88 5.81
N THR A 185 6.81 5.27 4.72
CA THR A 185 7.38 5.16 3.36
C THR A 185 8.51 6.17 3.15
N ILE A 186 8.50 7.32 3.84
CA ILE A 186 9.55 8.34 3.72
C ILE A 186 10.96 7.80 3.98
N PRO A 187 11.27 7.18 5.14
CA PRO A 187 12.62 6.64 5.38
C PRO A 187 12.95 5.49 4.43
N ALA A 188 11.98 4.62 4.08
CA ALA A 188 12.19 3.56 3.10
C ALA A 188 12.58 4.13 1.72
N PHE A 189 11.88 5.16 1.25
CA PHE A 189 12.16 5.85 -0.01
C PHE A 189 13.59 6.36 -0.07
N PHE A 190 14.08 7.02 0.99
CA PHE A 190 15.46 7.50 1.03
C PHE A 190 16.50 6.37 1.02
N ILE A 191 16.20 5.21 1.62
CA ILE A 191 17.07 4.03 1.54
C ILE A 191 17.16 3.52 0.09
N PHE A 192 16.04 3.44 -0.63
CA PHE A 192 16.03 3.05 -2.05
C PHE A 192 16.73 4.08 -2.95
N ILE A 193 16.59 5.39 -2.68
CA ILE A 193 17.36 6.44 -3.36
C ILE A 193 18.86 6.20 -3.16
N TYR A 194 19.29 6.00 -1.91
CA TYR A 194 20.71 5.86 -1.57
C TYR A 194 21.36 4.65 -2.28
N HIS A 195 20.61 3.57 -2.50
CA HIS A 195 21.08 2.39 -3.22
C HIS A 195 20.86 2.46 -4.74
N GLY A 196 20.35 3.58 -5.28
CA GLY A 196 20.13 3.75 -6.72
C GLY A 196 19.04 2.84 -7.31
N GLN A 197 18.11 2.33 -6.49
CA GLN A 197 17.10 1.37 -6.90
C GLN A 197 15.76 2.03 -7.23
N ILE A 198 15.79 3.13 -7.99
CA ILE A 198 14.60 3.91 -8.36
C ILE A 198 14.69 4.33 -9.83
N ASP A 199 13.65 4.00 -10.60
CA ASP A 199 13.36 4.57 -11.90
C ASP A 199 12.42 5.77 -11.73
N TRP A 200 12.97 6.98 -11.85
CA TRP A 200 12.23 8.21 -11.64
C TRP A 200 11.12 8.42 -12.66
N GLY A 201 11.37 8.09 -13.93
CA GLY A 201 10.40 8.29 -15.02
C GLY A 201 9.16 7.43 -14.81
N ALA A 202 9.36 6.13 -14.60
CA ALA A 202 8.28 5.19 -14.30
C ALA A 202 7.55 5.58 -13.00
N GLY A 203 8.29 5.93 -11.95
CA GLY A 203 7.73 6.29 -10.65
C GLY A 203 6.84 7.52 -10.68
N PHE A 204 7.27 8.59 -11.35
CA PHE A 204 6.46 9.81 -11.47
C PHE A 204 5.25 9.62 -12.36
N VAL A 205 5.36 8.92 -13.50
CA VAL A 205 4.21 8.67 -14.37
C VAL A 205 3.14 7.84 -13.66
N LEU A 206 3.56 6.75 -12.99
CA LEU A 206 2.66 5.94 -12.17
C LEU A 206 2.04 6.77 -11.03
N GLY A 207 2.85 7.61 -10.37
CA GLY A 207 2.41 8.50 -9.30
C GLY A 207 1.44 9.60 -9.76
N LEU A 208 1.62 10.17 -10.94
CA LEU A 208 0.69 11.17 -11.51
C LEU A 208 -0.69 10.56 -11.76
N GLY A 209 -0.73 9.34 -12.31
CA GLY A 209 -1.97 8.58 -12.43
C GLY A 209 -2.63 8.37 -11.07
N SER A 210 -1.82 8.03 -10.06
CA SER A 210 -2.32 7.74 -8.71
C SER A 210 -2.87 8.95 -7.96
N ILE A 211 -2.34 10.16 -8.21
CA ILE A 211 -2.92 11.39 -7.67
C ILE A 211 -4.37 11.54 -8.12
N LEU A 212 -4.63 11.40 -9.43
CA LEU A 212 -5.99 11.51 -9.98
C LEU A 212 -6.90 10.43 -9.41
N GLY A 213 -6.42 9.18 -9.38
CA GLY A 213 -7.18 8.06 -8.82
C GLY A 213 -7.47 8.23 -7.33
N ALA A 214 -6.49 8.69 -6.55
CA ALA A 214 -6.63 8.93 -5.12
C ALA A 214 -7.62 10.06 -4.82
N TRP A 215 -7.58 11.14 -5.59
CA TRP A 215 -8.50 12.27 -5.45
C TRP A 215 -9.94 11.89 -5.78
N VAL A 216 -10.17 11.18 -6.91
CA VAL A 216 -11.48 10.63 -7.25
C VAL A 216 -11.96 9.69 -6.15
N SER A 217 -11.07 8.84 -5.63
CA SER A 217 -11.43 7.91 -4.56
C SER A 217 -11.75 8.60 -3.25
N ALA A 218 -11.09 9.70 -2.89
CA ALA A 218 -11.42 10.41 -1.66
C ALA A 218 -12.82 11.05 -1.72
N LYS A 219 -13.31 11.39 -2.92
CA LYS A 219 -14.58 12.10 -3.14
C LYS A 219 -15.79 11.22 -3.45
N VAL A 220 -15.61 10.14 -4.22
CA VAL A 220 -16.74 9.46 -4.90
C VAL A 220 -17.03 8.07 -4.36
N VAL A 221 -16.08 7.46 -3.63
CA VAL A 221 -16.04 6.02 -3.42
C VAL A 221 -17.02 5.48 -2.36
N SER A 222 -17.74 6.35 -1.66
CA SER A 222 -18.91 5.93 -0.88
C SER A 222 -20.00 5.24 -1.72
N LYS A 223 -19.91 5.28 -3.06
CA LYS A 223 -20.90 4.72 -4.01
C LYS A 223 -20.54 3.36 -4.62
N LEU A 224 -19.29 2.88 -4.50
CA LEU A 224 -18.90 1.57 -5.02
C LEU A 224 -19.13 0.50 -3.95
N GLY A 225 -19.84 -0.57 -4.30
CA GLY A 225 -20.13 -1.65 -3.36
C GLY A 225 -18.84 -2.36 -2.91
N GLU A 226 -18.65 -2.52 -1.60
CA GLU A 226 -17.50 -3.20 -0.97
C GLU A 226 -17.17 -4.55 -1.64
N LYS A 227 -18.20 -5.28 -2.07
CA LYS A 227 -18.07 -6.58 -2.75
C LYS A 227 -17.33 -6.48 -4.08
N VAL A 228 -17.62 -5.47 -4.90
CA VAL A 228 -16.99 -5.31 -6.24
C VAL A 228 -15.50 -5.06 -6.08
N VAL A 229 -15.14 -4.23 -5.11
CA VAL A 229 -13.75 -3.81 -4.89
C VAL A 229 -12.92 -4.96 -4.34
N LYS A 230 -13.49 -5.72 -3.40
CA LYS A 230 -12.86 -6.96 -2.93
C LYS A 230 -12.68 -7.97 -4.06
N ALA A 231 -13.69 -8.16 -4.90
CA ALA A 231 -13.61 -9.12 -6.01
C ALA A 231 -12.49 -8.75 -7.00
N VAL A 232 -12.44 -7.49 -7.43
CA VAL A 232 -11.37 -7.00 -8.33
C VAL A 232 -10.00 -7.22 -7.70
N LEU A 233 -9.82 -6.88 -6.43
CA LEU A 233 -8.53 -7.02 -5.78
C LEU A 233 -8.11 -8.47 -5.59
N VAL A 234 -9.02 -9.36 -5.17
CA VAL A 234 -8.71 -10.78 -5.00
C VAL A 234 -8.36 -11.43 -6.34
N VAL A 235 -9.19 -11.23 -7.37
CA VAL A 235 -8.96 -11.84 -8.69
C VAL A 235 -7.65 -11.36 -9.28
N SER A 236 -7.41 -10.06 -9.29
CA SER A 236 -6.17 -9.50 -9.85
C SER A 236 -4.94 -9.93 -9.05
N SER A 237 -5.02 -9.99 -7.71
CA SER A 237 -3.92 -10.45 -6.86
C SER A 237 -3.60 -11.93 -7.12
N LEU A 238 -4.60 -12.79 -7.27
CA LEU A 238 -4.39 -14.21 -7.58
C LEU A 238 -3.76 -14.39 -8.96
N LEU A 239 -4.23 -13.68 -9.98
CA LEU A 239 -3.64 -13.73 -11.32
C LEU A 239 -2.16 -13.33 -11.31
N ILE A 240 -1.84 -12.26 -10.59
CA ILE A 240 -0.46 -11.79 -10.40
C ILE A 240 0.37 -12.83 -9.68
N ALA A 241 -0.12 -13.39 -8.58
CA ALA A 241 0.62 -14.39 -7.82
C ALA A 241 0.94 -15.62 -8.67
N LEU A 242 -0.02 -16.10 -9.47
CA LEU A 242 0.18 -17.23 -10.36
C LEU A 242 1.23 -16.92 -11.45
N ASN A 243 1.19 -15.74 -12.05
CA ASN A 243 2.20 -15.32 -13.03
C ASN A 243 3.60 -15.19 -12.41
N LEU A 244 3.71 -14.57 -11.23
CA LEU A 244 5.00 -14.42 -10.53
C LEU A 244 5.60 -15.77 -10.10
N LEU A 245 4.76 -16.78 -9.86
CA LEU A 245 5.18 -18.15 -9.52
C LEU A 245 5.45 -19.03 -10.76
N GLY A 246 5.35 -18.46 -11.97
CA GLY A 246 5.65 -19.17 -13.22
C GLY A 246 4.60 -20.20 -13.62
N VAL A 247 3.34 -20.03 -13.17
CA VAL A 247 2.23 -20.91 -13.58
C VAL A 247 1.86 -20.68 -15.05
N PHE A 248 1.99 -19.44 -15.54
CA PHE A 248 1.84 -19.04 -16.94
C PHE A 248 2.60 -17.75 -17.23
#